data_AF-A0A977KV23-F1
#
_entry.id   AF-A0A977KV23-F1
#
_cell.length_a   1.000
_cell.length_b   1.000
_cell.length_c   1.000
_cell.angle_alpha   90.00
_cell.angle_beta   90.00
_cell.angle_gamma   90.00
#
_symmetry.space_group_name_H-M   'P 1'
#
loop_
_entity.id
_entity.type
_entity.pdbx_description
1 polymer ?
#
loop_
_entity_poly.entity_id
_entity_poly.type
_entity_poly.pdbx_seq_one_letter_code
_entity_poly.pdbx_strand_id
1 'polypeptide(L)'
;MKPLSRILFKPFVLYLDLSIAHNILDHANRKQIDPLKLLRKARNFNKKRATRIPPKDYRQDQSAVYRKNNEYLIVRLDPSGIEKIVTYGVN
;
A
#
# COMPACT_ATOMS: atom_id res chain seq x y z
N MET A 1 -37.97 -16.20 -17.45
CA MET A 1 -37.40 -15.02 -16.75
C MET A 1 -36.20 -15.48 -15.94
N LYS A 2 -34.98 -15.00 -16.24
CA LYS A 2 -33.77 -15.26 -15.43
C LYS A 2 -33.50 -14.01 -14.59
N PRO A 3 -33.28 -14.10 -13.26
CA PRO A 3 -32.95 -12.91 -12.49
C PRO A 3 -31.49 -12.51 -12.77
N LEU A 4 -31.31 -11.21 -12.97
CA LEU A 4 -30.01 -10.56 -13.15
C LEU A 4 -29.09 -10.87 -11.97
N SER A 5 -27.87 -11.28 -12.30
CA SER A 5 -26.73 -11.31 -11.41
C SER A 5 -26.53 -9.92 -10.78
N ARG A 6 -26.78 -9.82 -9.48
CA ARG A 6 -26.33 -8.68 -8.65
C ARG A 6 -24.81 -8.60 -8.77
N ILE A 7 -24.33 -7.67 -9.60
CA ILE A 7 -22.96 -7.18 -9.52
C ILE A 7 -22.87 -6.44 -8.19
N LEU A 8 -22.35 -7.14 -7.18
CA LEU A 8 -21.93 -6.55 -5.92
C LEU A 8 -20.70 -5.70 -6.24
N PHE A 9 -20.92 -4.48 -6.74
CA PHE A 9 -19.88 -3.46 -6.88
C PHE A 9 -19.34 -3.25 -5.46
N LYS A 10 -18.07 -3.60 -5.23
CA LYS A 10 -17.42 -3.41 -3.92
C LYS A 10 -17.00 -1.94 -3.80
N PRO A 11 -17.75 -1.05 -3.11
CA PRO A 11 -17.32 0.34 -2.92
C PRO A 11 -16.02 0.44 -2.09
N PHE A 12 -15.67 -0.62 -1.38
CA PHE A 12 -14.50 -0.68 -0.51
C PHE A 12 -13.16 -0.75 -1.26
N VAL A 13 -13.16 -1.18 -2.53
CA VAL A 13 -11.92 -1.33 -3.31
C VAL A 13 -11.43 0.01 -3.85
N LEU A 14 -12.32 0.95 -4.15
CA LEU A 14 -11.96 2.26 -4.70
C LEU A 14 -11.33 3.21 -3.65
N TYR A 15 -11.81 3.20 -2.41
CA TYR A 15 -11.27 4.07 -1.36
C TYR A 15 -9.86 3.69 -0.91
N LEU A 16 -9.50 2.41 -1.03
CA LEU A 16 -8.20 1.89 -0.61
C LEU A 16 -7.07 2.37 -1.53
N ASP A 17 -7.30 2.44 -2.84
CA ASP A 17 -6.31 2.94 -3.80
C ASP A 17 -6.08 4.46 -3.66
N LEU A 18 -7.11 5.22 -3.28
CA LEU A 18 -7.00 6.67 -3.09
C LEU A 18 -6.04 7.04 -1.95
N SER A 19 -6.12 6.36 -0.79
CA SER A 19 -5.22 6.69 0.33
C SER A 19 -3.76 6.35 0.03
N ILE A 20 -3.51 5.26 -0.68
CA ILE A 20 -2.16 4.86 -1.11
C ILE A 20 -1.62 5.86 -2.11
N ALA A 21 -2.45 6.24 -3.09
CA ALA A 21 -2.11 7.22 -4.10
C ALA A 21 -1.74 8.55 -3.44
N HIS A 22 -2.51 9.07 -2.49
CA HIS A 22 -2.19 10.33 -1.80
C HIS A 22 -0.80 10.31 -1.14
N ASN A 23 -0.45 9.25 -0.40
CA ASN A 23 0.85 9.16 0.26
C ASN A 23 2.01 9.04 -0.75
N ILE A 24 1.80 8.29 -1.83
CA ILE A 24 2.82 8.13 -2.88
C ILE A 24 2.99 9.44 -3.67
N LEU A 25 1.90 10.15 -3.97
CA LEU A 25 1.91 11.45 -4.63
C LEU A 25 2.62 12.51 -3.77
N ASP A 26 2.34 12.55 -2.46
CA ASP A 26 3.02 13.45 -1.53
C ASP A 26 4.54 13.17 -1.48
N HIS A 27 4.93 11.89 -1.34
CA HIS A 27 6.35 11.52 -1.35
C HIS A 27 7.03 11.82 -2.68
N ALA A 28 6.34 11.56 -3.80
CA ALA A 28 6.80 11.88 -5.14
C ALA A 28 7.09 13.39 -5.26
N ASN A 29 6.16 14.23 -4.81
CA ASN A 29 6.29 15.68 -4.85
C ASN A 29 7.47 16.17 -3.98
N ARG A 30 7.59 15.69 -2.74
CA ARG A 30 8.68 16.07 -1.82
C ARG A 30 10.06 15.68 -2.34
N LYS A 31 10.17 14.55 -3.04
CA LYS A 31 11.43 14.04 -3.59
C LYS A 31 11.67 14.39 -5.05
N GLN A 32 10.74 15.10 -5.70
CA GLN A 32 10.78 15.42 -7.13
C GLN A 32 10.95 14.17 -8.01
N ILE A 33 10.21 13.11 -7.69
CA ILE A 33 10.22 11.82 -8.41
C ILE A 33 8.91 11.69 -9.18
N ASP A 34 8.93 11.11 -10.39
CA ASP A 34 7.72 10.76 -11.12
C ASP A 34 6.79 9.85 -10.26
N PRO A 35 5.56 10.28 -9.94
CA PRO A 35 4.66 9.48 -9.13
C PRO A 35 4.25 8.16 -9.78
N LEU A 36 4.14 8.11 -11.12
CA LEU A 36 3.83 6.86 -11.84
C LEU A 36 4.95 5.83 -11.66
N LYS A 37 6.21 6.28 -11.62
CA LYS A 37 7.36 5.43 -11.30
C LYS A 37 7.24 4.85 -9.90
N LEU A 38 6.88 5.65 -8.89
CA LEU A 38 6.69 5.16 -7.52
C LEU A 38 5.51 4.19 -7.42
N LEU A 39 4.37 4.47 -8.06
CA LEU A 39 3.21 3.58 -8.09
C LEU A 39 3.53 2.22 -8.71
N ARG A 40 4.25 2.20 -9.84
CA ARG A 40 4.71 0.96 -10.49
C ARG A 40 5.64 0.16 -9.57
N LYS A 41 6.56 0.84 -8.88
CA LYS A 41 7.45 0.19 -7.91
C LYS A 41 6.70 -0.36 -6.70
N ALA A 42 5.74 0.39 -6.16
CA ALA A 42 4.89 -0.05 -5.06
C ALA A 42 4.14 -1.35 -5.42
N ARG A 43 3.53 -1.37 -6.62
CA ARG A 43 2.82 -2.55 -7.15
C ARG A 43 3.74 -3.75 -7.35
N ASN A 44 4.97 -3.53 -7.78
CA ASN A 44 5.96 -4.58 -8.06
C ASN A 44 6.86 -4.91 -6.87
N PHE A 45 6.60 -4.35 -5.69
CA PHE A 45 7.45 -4.52 -4.54
C PHE A 45 7.42 -5.98 -4.03
N ASN A 46 8.57 -6.64 -4.07
CA ASN A 46 8.68 -8.03 -3.62
C ASN A 46 8.93 -8.11 -2.11
N LYS A 47 7.84 -8.27 -1.36
CA LYS A 47 7.86 -8.44 0.11
C LYS A 47 8.74 -9.61 0.59
N LYS A 48 8.89 -10.68 -0.19
CA LYS A 48 9.69 -11.87 0.20
C LYS A 48 11.19 -11.59 0.22
N ARG A 49 11.64 -10.58 -0.51
CA ARG A 49 13.05 -10.13 -0.56
C ARG A 49 13.28 -8.86 0.27
N ALA A 50 12.34 -8.53 1.15
CA ALA A 50 12.41 -7.37 2.01
C ALA A 50 12.45 -7.82 3.47
N THR A 51 13.17 -7.06 4.29
CA THR A 51 13.16 -7.24 5.74
C THR A 51 11.87 -6.65 6.28
N ARG A 52 11.02 -7.48 6.90
CA ARG A 52 9.84 -7.02 7.62
C ARG A 52 10.30 -6.50 8.98
N ILE A 53 10.14 -5.19 9.19
CA ILE A 53 10.37 -4.58 10.50
C ILE A 53 9.14 -4.91 11.34
N PRO A 54 9.29 -5.64 12.47
CA PRO A 54 8.17 -6.12 13.25
C PRO A 54 7.29 -4.95 13.72
N PRO A 55 5.95 -5.09 13.65
CA PRO A 55 5.01 -4.04 14.06
C PRO A 55 4.93 -3.86 15.57
N LYS A 56 5.39 -4.85 16.36
CA LYS A 56 5.30 -4.80 17.83
C LYS A 56 6.19 -3.68 18.36
N ASP A 57 5.57 -2.78 19.12
CA ASP A 57 6.19 -1.65 19.85
C ASP A 57 6.70 -0.47 19.00
N TYR A 58 6.56 -0.49 17.67
CA TYR A 58 7.11 0.56 16.79
C TYR A 58 6.08 1.57 16.25
N ARG A 59 4.81 1.15 16.05
CA ARG A 59 3.76 2.04 15.53
C ARG A 59 2.39 1.74 16.13
N GLN A 60 1.74 2.77 16.68
CA GLN A 60 0.42 2.68 17.31
C GLN A 60 -0.70 2.30 16.32
N ASP A 61 -0.49 2.52 15.02
CA ASP A 61 -1.48 2.33 13.97
C ASP A 61 -1.49 0.92 13.34
N GLN A 62 -0.80 -0.04 13.98
CA GLN A 62 -0.65 -1.43 13.53
C GLN A 62 -0.04 -1.59 12.12
N SER A 63 0.60 -0.55 11.58
CA SER A 63 1.28 -0.65 10.30
C SER A 63 2.60 -1.41 10.43
N ALA A 64 2.93 -2.20 9.40
CA ALA A 64 4.22 -2.88 9.28
C ALA A 64 5.01 -2.26 8.13
N VAL A 65 6.34 -2.25 8.27
CA VAL A 65 7.25 -1.71 7.25
C VAL A 65 8.08 -2.84 6.66
N TYR A 66 8.03 -2.99 5.34
CA TYR A 66 8.96 -3.79 4.58
C TYR A 66 10.07 -2.89 4.04
N ARG A 67 11.32 -3.20 4.35
CA ARG A 67 12.47 -2.43 3.87
C ARG A 67 13.32 -3.29 2.94
N LYS A 68 13.73 -2.71 1.82
CA LYS A 68 14.66 -3.33 0.88
C LYS A 68 15.61 -2.26 0.36
N ASN A 69 16.88 -2.34 0.74
CA ASN A 69 17.89 -1.33 0.42
C ASN A 69 17.41 0.07 0.83
N ASN A 70 17.30 0.98 -0.14
CA ASN A 70 16.83 2.35 0.05
C ASN A 70 15.31 2.51 -0.14
N GLU A 71 14.59 1.41 -0.38
CA GLU A 71 13.15 1.41 -0.60
C GLU A 71 12.41 0.89 0.64
N TYR A 72 11.22 1.43 0.88
CA TYR A 72 10.33 0.94 1.92
C TYR A 72 8.88 0.89 1.44
N LEU A 73 8.15 -0.10 1.95
CA LEU A 73 6.73 -0.31 1.71
C LEU A 73 6.05 -0.42 3.07
N ILE A 74 5.09 0.46 3.34
CA ILE A 74 4.30 0.40 4.57
C ILE A 74 2.98 -0.26 4.24
N VAL A 75 2.60 -1.24 5.06
CA VAL A 75 1.34 -1.96 4.93
C VAL A 75 0.55 -1.89 6.22
N ARG A 76 -0.77 -2.08 6.14
CA ARG A 76 -1.65 -2.25 7.28
C ARG A 76 -2.52 -3.48 7.05
N LEU A 77 -2.84 -4.20 8.11
CA LEU A 77 -3.81 -5.30 8.03
C LEU A 77 -5.22 -4.73 7.87
N ASP A 78 -5.99 -5.28 6.95
CA ASP A 78 -7.43 -5.05 6.90
C ASP A 78 -8.15 -5.90 7.96
N PRO A 79 -9.47 -5.70 8.19
CA PRO A 79 -10.23 -6.50 9.16
C PRO A 79 -10.24 -8.00 8.88
N SER A 80 -9.88 -8.42 7.66
CA SER A 80 -9.75 -9.83 7.26
C SER A 80 -8.33 -10.38 7.46
N GLY A 81 -7.41 -9.60 8.02
CA GLY A 81 -6.02 -9.98 8.25
C GLY A 81 -5.14 -9.93 7.01
N ILE A 82 -5.60 -9.30 5.92
CA ILE A 82 -4.83 -9.19 4.67
C ILE A 82 -4.05 -7.86 4.69
N GLU A 83 -2.74 -7.93 4.44
CA GLU A 83 -1.92 -6.74 4.33
C GLU A 83 -2.25 -5.92 3.08
N LYS A 84 -2.74 -4.71 3.28
CA LYS A 84 -2.90 -3.68 2.25
C LYS A 84 -1.72 -2.73 2.27
N ILE A 85 -1.25 -2.34 1.09
CA ILE A 85 -0.25 -1.28 0.96
C ILE A 85 -0.89 0.02 1.46
N VAL A 86 -0.11 0.87 2.12
CA VAL A 86 -0.54 2.21 2.59
C VAL A 86 0.37 3.28 2.02
N THR A 87 1.67 2.99 1.87
CA THR A 87 2.60 3.87 1.18
C THR A 87 3.79 3.08 0.62
N TYR A 88 4.47 3.70 -0.34
CA TYR A 88 5.76 3.28 -0.87
C TYR A 88 6.66 4.50 -0.97
N GLY A 89 7.91 4.34 -0.58
CA GLY A 89 8.89 5.40 -0.66
C GLY A 89 10.30 4.91 -0.91
N VAL A 90 11.13 5.87 -1.29
CA VAL A 90 12.58 5.75 -1.39
C VAL A 90 13.19 6.84 -0.51
N ASN A 91 14.18 6.47 0.29
CA ASN A 91 14.84 7.43 1.20
C ASN A 91 15.77 8.37 0.45
#